data_AF-A0A0M8MMW1-F1
#
_entry.id   AF-A0A0M8MMW1-F1
#
_cell.length_a   1.000
_cell.length_b   1.000
_cell.length_c   1.000
_cell.angle_alpha   90.00
_cell.angle_beta   90.00
_cell.angle_gamma   90.00
#
_symmetry.space_group_name_H-M   'P 1'
#
loop_
_entity.id
_entity.type
_entity.pdbx_description
1 polymer ?
#
loop_
_entity_poly.entity_id
_entity_poly.type
_entity_poly.pdbx_seq_one_letter_code
_entity_poly.pdbx_strand_id
1 'polypeptide(L)'
;MLLEGLVGVVAAPHGRYIALSTYERDEWRIYVSFDDISRRRPRWWGRALTKKDLESLEAADPAWQAHIRDAWHGRSLQVEMLDYDTPDDDGTEVVVADACRLLVTLESGRVGWELPACTEAEAASISTRMIAHLSLQLTSLEDRAAAQQHTFDHALQEMQHRLDTERAKYRDLLKADRHVRVKYSATSLVHPGRIRYVCA
;
A
#
# COMPACT_ATOMS: atom_id res chain seq x y z
N MET A 1 -18.76 1.41 11.35
CA MET A 1 -19.29 1.36 9.96
C MET A 1 -18.11 1.05 9.03
N LEU A 2 -18.23 0.22 7.99
CA LEU A 2 -17.08 -0.26 7.18
C LEU A 2 -16.37 0.84 6.34
N LEU A 3 -16.93 2.03 6.28
CA LEU A 3 -16.47 3.16 5.44
C LEU A 3 -15.92 4.34 6.25
N GLU A 4 -15.64 4.12 7.54
CA GLU A 4 -15.10 5.15 8.42
C GLU A 4 -13.56 5.21 8.32
N GLY A 5 -13.00 6.41 8.19
CA GLY A 5 -11.57 6.63 8.23
C GLY A 5 -10.83 6.17 6.98
N LEU A 6 -11.50 6.09 5.83
CA LEU A 6 -10.84 5.82 4.56
C LEU A 6 -10.14 7.10 4.10
N VAL A 7 -8.85 6.96 3.77
CA VAL A 7 -8.05 8.04 3.21
C VAL A 7 -7.45 7.55 1.90
N GLY A 8 -7.61 8.35 0.85
CA GLY A 8 -7.09 8.07 -0.48
C GLY A 8 -6.41 9.30 -1.07
N VAL A 9 -5.30 9.09 -1.77
CA VAL A 9 -4.64 10.15 -2.55
C VAL A 9 -5.08 10.01 -3.99
N VAL A 10 -5.72 11.06 -4.51
CA VAL A 10 -6.19 11.13 -5.89
C VAL A 10 -5.20 11.94 -6.71
N ALA A 11 -4.61 11.32 -7.73
CA ALA A 11 -3.70 12.00 -8.64
C ALA A 11 -4.49 12.87 -9.64
N ALA A 12 -4.01 14.08 -9.88
CA ALA A 12 -4.60 14.98 -10.86
C ALA A 12 -3.50 15.69 -11.70
N PRO A 13 -3.83 16.25 -12.87
CA PRO A 13 -2.85 16.90 -13.74
C PRO A 13 -2.08 18.06 -13.08
N HIS A 14 -2.74 18.77 -12.16
CA HIS A 14 -2.21 19.97 -11.53
C HIS A 14 -1.78 19.77 -10.07
N GLY A 15 -1.83 18.54 -9.55
CA GLY A 15 -1.47 18.25 -8.16
C GLY A 15 -2.04 16.95 -7.63
N ARG A 16 -2.16 16.88 -6.30
CA ARG A 16 -2.75 15.75 -5.60
C ARG A 16 -3.96 16.23 -4.82
N TYR A 17 -4.99 15.40 -4.74
CA TYR A 17 -6.11 15.59 -3.84
C TYR A 17 -6.10 14.51 -2.77
N ILE A 18 -6.58 14.85 -1.59
CA ILE A 18 -6.78 13.91 -0.50
C ILE A 18 -8.28 13.72 -0.35
N ALA A 19 -8.76 12.50 -0.53
CA ALA A 19 -10.15 12.12 -0.31
C ALA A 19 -10.26 11.40 1.05
N LEU A 20 -11.17 11.86 1.88
CA LEU A 20 -11.42 11.36 3.23
C LEU A 20 -12.87 10.96 3.36
N SER A 21 -13.12 9.81 3.98
CA SER A 21 -14.44 9.42 4.46
C SER A 21 -14.46 9.35 5.98
N THR A 22 -15.54 9.83 6.59
CA THR A 22 -15.73 9.80 8.03
C THR A 22 -17.19 9.53 8.38
N TYR A 23 -17.42 8.98 9.56
CA TYR A 23 -18.76 8.81 10.10
C TYR A 23 -18.91 9.75 11.31
N GLU A 24 -19.71 10.80 11.18
CA GLU A 24 -19.90 11.80 12.23
C GLU A 24 -21.39 12.14 12.36
N ARG A 25 -21.89 12.25 13.60
CA ARG A 25 -23.29 12.62 13.89
C ARG A 25 -24.31 11.71 13.20
N ASP A 26 -24.03 10.42 13.18
CA ASP A 26 -24.84 9.40 12.50
C ASP A 26 -24.97 9.59 10.98
N GLU A 27 -24.07 10.35 10.37
CA GLU A 27 -24.00 10.58 8.92
C GLU A 27 -22.64 10.16 8.37
N TRP A 28 -22.65 9.48 7.22
CA TRP A 28 -21.44 9.26 6.46
C TRP A 28 -21.10 10.53 5.67
N ARG A 29 -19.90 11.07 5.88
CA ARG A 29 -19.43 12.31 5.26
C ARG A 29 -18.19 12.05 4.42
N ILE A 30 -18.16 12.70 3.26
CA ILE A 30 -17.04 12.65 2.33
C ILE A 30 -16.44 14.04 2.21
N TYR A 31 -15.13 14.09 2.24
CA TYR A 31 -14.34 15.30 2.12
C TYR A 31 -13.23 15.12 1.09
N VAL A 32 -12.92 16.19 0.38
CA VAL A 32 -11.80 16.28 -0.56
C VAL A 32 -11.02 17.56 -0.24
N SER A 33 -9.70 17.47 -0.24
CA SER A 33 -8.83 18.64 -0.14
C SER A 33 -7.77 18.61 -1.23
N PHE A 34 -7.37 19.78 -1.70
CA PHE A 34 -6.24 19.92 -2.63
C PHE A 34 -4.94 20.02 -1.84
N ASP A 35 -4.00 19.11 -2.11
CA ASP A 35 -2.66 19.08 -1.54
C ASP A 35 -1.76 20.09 -2.27
N ASP A 36 -1.97 21.36 -1.96
CA ASP A 36 -1.09 22.44 -2.39
C ASP A 36 -0.14 22.81 -1.27
N ILE A 37 1.07 22.26 -1.33
CA ILE A 37 2.17 22.54 -0.38
C ILE A 37 2.51 24.05 -0.37
N SER A 38 2.19 24.78 -1.45
CA SER A 38 2.47 26.22 -1.54
C SER A 38 1.42 27.09 -0.84
N ARG A 39 0.20 26.57 -0.60
CA ARG A 39 -0.86 27.33 0.09
C ARG A 39 -0.78 27.10 1.60
N ARG A 40 -0.78 28.21 2.35
CA ARG A 40 -0.78 28.20 3.83
C ARG A 40 -2.06 27.60 4.45
N ARG A 41 -3.12 27.37 3.67
CA ARG A 41 -4.39 26.80 4.13
C ARG A 41 -4.95 25.82 3.10
N PRO A 42 -5.13 24.53 3.44
CA PRO A 42 -5.81 23.59 2.58
C PRO A 42 -7.29 23.96 2.46
N ARG A 43 -7.81 24.07 1.23
CA ARG A 43 -9.25 24.21 0.98
C ARG A 43 -9.88 22.82 1.04
N TRP A 44 -11.06 22.75 1.64
CA TRP A 44 -11.82 21.52 1.80
C TRP A 44 -13.15 21.66 1.08
N TRP A 45 -13.57 20.60 0.41
CA TRP A 45 -14.92 20.41 -0.12
C TRP A 45 -15.51 19.17 0.51
N GLY A 46 -16.80 19.16 0.85
CA GLY A 46 -17.39 17.97 1.41
C GLY A 46 -18.86 18.08 1.70
N ARG A 47 -19.51 16.92 1.88
CA ARG A 47 -20.91 16.83 2.26
C ARG A 47 -21.18 15.57 3.08
N ALA A 48 -22.30 15.60 3.78
CA ALA A 48 -22.94 14.38 4.27
C ALA A 48 -23.67 13.68 3.12
N LEU A 49 -23.55 12.36 3.07
CA LEU A 49 -24.34 11.53 2.16
C LEU A 49 -25.71 11.29 2.77
N THR A 50 -26.72 11.57 1.96
CA THR A 50 -28.11 11.41 2.36
C THR A 50 -28.49 9.94 2.40
N LYS A 51 -29.54 9.60 3.14
CA LYS A 51 -30.09 8.24 3.12
C LYS A 51 -30.42 7.77 1.71
N LYS A 52 -30.90 8.67 0.85
CA LYS A 52 -31.20 8.40 -0.56
C LYS A 52 -29.94 8.04 -1.37
N ASP A 53 -28.81 8.70 -1.11
CA ASP A 53 -27.53 8.36 -1.76
C ASP A 53 -27.12 6.92 -1.42
N LEU A 54 -27.27 6.54 -0.14
CA LEU A 54 -26.95 5.20 0.36
C LEU A 54 -27.90 4.13 -0.20
N GLU A 55 -29.21 4.40 -0.19
CA GLU A 55 -30.22 3.48 -0.74
C GLU A 55 -30.03 3.28 -2.26
N SER A 56 -29.58 4.32 -2.97
CA SER A 56 -29.29 4.22 -4.42
C SER A 56 -28.07 3.36 -4.70
N LEU A 57 -27.02 3.45 -3.87
CA LEU A 57 -25.84 2.59 -3.94
C LEU A 57 -26.19 1.12 -3.65
N GLU A 58 -26.97 0.89 -2.59
CA GLU A 58 -27.40 -0.44 -2.18
C GLU A 58 -28.29 -1.11 -3.23
N ALA A 59 -29.19 -0.35 -3.85
CA ALA A 59 -30.03 -0.84 -4.93
C ALA A 59 -29.23 -1.19 -6.20
N ALA A 60 -28.17 -0.44 -6.49
CA ALA A 60 -27.31 -0.70 -7.65
C ALA A 60 -26.34 -1.86 -7.41
N ASP A 61 -25.88 -2.04 -6.17
CA ASP A 61 -24.86 -3.01 -5.80
C ASP A 61 -25.00 -3.43 -4.32
N PRO A 62 -25.41 -4.69 -4.04
CA PRO A 62 -25.54 -5.19 -2.67
C PRO A 62 -24.22 -5.21 -1.88
N ALA A 63 -23.07 -5.24 -2.57
CA ALA A 63 -21.74 -5.26 -1.98
C ALA A 63 -21.04 -3.89 -2.04
N TRP A 64 -21.80 -2.82 -2.29
CA TRP A 64 -21.28 -1.47 -2.52
C TRP A 64 -20.27 -0.98 -1.48
N GLN A 65 -20.44 -1.33 -0.19
CA GLN A 65 -19.51 -0.89 0.87
C GLN A 65 -18.11 -1.47 0.69
N ALA A 66 -18.00 -2.74 0.31
CA ALA A 66 -16.71 -3.37 0.05
C ALA A 66 -16.07 -2.76 -1.20
N HIS A 67 -16.85 -2.59 -2.28
CA HIS A 67 -16.35 -2.01 -3.52
C HIS A 67 -15.92 -0.55 -3.38
N ILE A 68 -16.64 0.27 -2.61
CA ILE A 68 -16.22 1.65 -2.32
C ILE A 68 -14.90 1.65 -1.53
N ARG A 69 -14.77 0.80 -0.51
CA ARG A 69 -13.52 0.71 0.26
C ARG A 69 -12.35 0.30 -0.62
N ASP A 70 -12.56 -0.69 -1.48
CA ASP A 70 -11.52 -1.18 -2.40
C ASP A 70 -11.17 -0.10 -3.44
N ALA A 71 -12.16 0.64 -3.94
CA ALA A 71 -11.95 1.78 -4.83
C ALA A 71 -11.16 2.92 -4.14
N TRP A 72 -11.38 3.14 -2.83
CA TRP A 72 -10.69 4.15 -2.04
C TRP A 72 -9.21 3.84 -1.81
N HIS A 73 -8.89 2.56 -1.61
CA HIS A 73 -7.50 2.08 -1.47
C HIS A 73 -6.83 1.83 -2.83
N GLY A 74 -7.61 1.69 -3.90
CA GLY A 74 -7.15 1.57 -5.27
C GLY A 74 -6.85 2.92 -5.94
N ARG A 75 -6.72 2.90 -7.27
CA ARG A 75 -6.59 4.10 -8.13
C ARG A 75 -7.89 4.42 -8.86
N SER A 76 -9.02 4.17 -8.21
CA SER A 76 -10.35 4.25 -8.82
C SER A 76 -11.11 5.53 -8.45
N LEU A 77 -10.45 6.45 -7.75
CA LEU A 77 -10.95 7.77 -7.42
C LEU A 77 -10.52 8.79 -8.48
N GLN A 78 -11.42 9.70 -8.84
CA GLN A 78 -11.16 10.84 -9.71
C GLN A 78 -11.84 12.08 -9.12
N VAL A 79 -11.15 13.21 -9.15
CA VAL A 79 -11.69 14.51 -8.71
C VAL A 79 -11.80 15.41 -9.93
N GLU A 80 -12.98 16.02 -10.11
CA GLU A 80 -13.25 17.02 -11.12
C GLU A 80 -13.60 18.33 -10.40
N MET A 81 -12.90 19.41 -10.72
CA MET A 81 -13.24 20.74 -10.21
C MET A 81 -14.39 21.29 -11.04
N LEU A 82 -15.44 21.76 -10.37
CA LEU A 82 -16.58 22.39 -11.01
C LEU A 82 -16.41 23.90 -10.90
N ASP A 83 -15.84 24.50 -11.94
CA ASP A 83 -15.88 25.95 -12.13
C ASP A 83 -17.22 26.31 -12.77
N TYR A 84 -18.06 27.05 -12.05
CA TYR A 84 -19.15 27.76 -12.69
C TYR A 84 -18.50 28.95 -13.40
N ASP A 85 -18.63 29.03 -14.73
CA ASP A 85 -18.09 30.09 -15.59
C ASP A 85 -18.25 31.48 -14.93
N THR A 86 -17.20 31.97 -14.28
CA THR A 86 -17.02 33.40 -14.06
C THR A 86 -16.36 33.96 -15.32
N PRO A 87 -16.96 34.93 -16.01
CA PRO A 87 -16.38 35.52 -17.21
C PRO A 87 -14.99 36.07 -16.87
N ASP A 88 -14.01 35.76 -17.74
CA ASP A 88 -12.61 36.16 -17.64
C ASP A 88 -12.48 37.65 -17.28
N ASP A 89 -12.08 37.94 -16.04
CA ASP A 89 -11.64 39.28 -15.63
C ASP A 89 -10.12 39.25 -15.42
N ASP A 90 -9.45 40.14 -16.13
CA ASP A 90 -8.00 40.23 -16.23
C ASP A 90 -7.36 40.51 -14.86
N GLY A 91 -6.71 39.49 -14.27
CA GLY A 91 -5.68 39.73 -13.26
C GLY A 91 -5.54 38.64 -12.20
N THR A 92 -4.56 37.75 -12.38
CA THR A 92 -3.79 37.03 -11.32
C THR A 92 -4.48 36.68 -9.99
N GLU A 93 -5.75 36.33 -9.99
CA GLU A 93 -6.40 35.58 -8.93
C GLU A 93 -6.70 34.20 -9.48
N VAL A 94 -6.09 33.18 -8.89
CA VAL A 94 -6.39 31.80 -9.26
C VAL A 94 -7.88 31.59 -9.01
N VAL A 95 -8.69 31.49 -10.06
CA VAL A 95 -10.12 31.15 -9.97
C VAL A 95 -10.24 29.91 -9.10
N VAL A 96 -10.83 30.07 -7.92
CA VAL A 96 -10.90 28.99 -6.93
C VAL A 96 -12.26 28.33 -7.04
N ALA A 97 -12.32 27.14 -7.62
CA ALA A 97 -13.56 26.38 -7.79
C ALA A 97 -14.39 26.31 -6.50
N ASP A 98 -15.66 26.68 -6.62
CA ASP A 98 -16.61 26.68 -5.50
C ASP A 98 -17.14 25.28 -5.18
N ALA A 99 -17.07 24.35 -6.13
CA ALA A 99 -17.49 22.97 -5.95
C ALA A 99 -16.51 21.94 -6.51
N CYS A 100 -16.42 20.87 -5.73
CA CYS A 100 -15.91 19.54 -5.99
C CYS A 100 -16.83 18.59 -6.75
N ARG A 101 -16.36 17.69 -7.62
CA ARG A 101 -17.02 16.40 -7.86
C ARG A 101 -16.04 15.27 -7.62
N LEU A 102 -16.38 14.36 -6.70
CA LEU A 102 -15.65 13.11 -6.49
C LEU A 102 -16.35 12.00 -7.24
N LEU A 103 -15.62 11.36 -8.15
CA LEU A 103 -16.04 10.20 -8.91
C LEU A 103 -15.34 8.95 -8.37
N VAL A 104 -16.12 7.90 -8.15
CA VAL A 104 -15.64 6.57 -7.76
C VAL A 104 -16.02 5.60 -8.86
N THR A 105 -15.01 4.93 -9.42
CA THR A 105 -15.23 3.86 -10.41
C THR A 105 -15.36 2.54 -9.69
N LEU A 106 -16.56 1.95 -9.77
CA LEU A 106 -16.90 0.62 -9.27
C LEU A 106 -17.06 -0.34 -10.45
N GLU A 107 -17.15 -1.64 -10.18
CA GLU A 107 -17.45 -2.64 -11.22
C GLU A 107 -18.85 -2.44 -11.82
N SER A 108 -19.80 -2.02 -10.99
CA SER A 108 -21.19 -1.72 -11.37
C SER A 108 -21.36 -0.42 -12.15
N GLY A 109 -20.33 0.44 -12.20
CA GLY A 109 -20.37 1.71 -12.90
C GLY A 109 -19.64 2.83 -12.15
N ARG A 110 -19.83 4.07 -12.60
CA ARG A 110 -19.26 5.25 -11.93
C ARG A 110 -20.31 5.92 -11.06
N VAL A 111 -19.94 6.21 -9.81
CA VAL A 111 -20.74 6.99 -8.87
C VAL A 111 -20.06 8.32 -8.65
N GLY A 112 -20.84 9.40 -8.68
CA GLY A 112 -20.34 10.75 -8.48
C GLY A 112 -21.07 11.50 -7.37
N TRP A 113 -20.32 12.21 -6.55
CA TRP A 113 -20.88 13.13 -5.55
C TRP A 113 -20.31 14.53 -5.74
N GLU A 114 -21.21 15.51 -5.82
CA GLU A 114 -20.85 16.92 -5.79
C GLU A 114 -20.61 17.36 -4.36
N LEU A 115 -19.48 18.02 -4.13
CA LEU A 115 -18.97 18.41 -2.83
C LEU A 115 -18.86 19.96 -2.80
N PRO A 116 -19.69 20.66 -2.03
CA PRO A 116 -19.57 22.11 -1.87
C PRO A 116 -18.33 22.45 -1.03
N ALA A 117 -17.83 23.69 -1.16
CA ALA A 117 -16.75 24.17 -0.31
C ALA A 117 -17.17 24.19 1.17
N CYS A 118 -16.31 23.68 2.05
CA CYS A 118 -16.50 23.72 3.49
C CYS A 118 -16.25 25.13 4.04
N THR A 119 -16.90 25.45 5.16
CA THR A 119 -16.57 26.66 5.92
C THR A 119 -15.16 26.57 6.54
N GLU A 120 -14.54 27.70 6.87
CA GLU A 120 -13.21 27.68 7.51
C GLU A 120 -13.20 26.90 8.84
N ALA A 121 -14.28 26.99 9.61
CA ALA A 121 -14.41 26.28 10.88
C ALA A 121 -14.47 24.75 10.68
N GLU A 122 -15.23 24.29 9.69
CA GLU A 122 -15.29 22.88 9.32
C GLU A 122 -13.93 22.40 8.78
N ALA A 123 -13.33 23.16 7.86
CA ALA A 123 -12.02 22.87 7.29
C ALA A 123 -10.94 22.70 8.38
N ALA A 124 -10.91 23.59 9.38
CA ALA A 124 -10.00 23.49 10.52
C ALA A 124 -10.27 22.25 11.38
N SER A 125 -11.55 21.96 11.65
CA SER A 125 -11.96 20.78 12.43
C SER A 125 -11.61 19.47 11.72
N ILE A 126 -11.80 19.40 10.40
CA ILE A 126 -11.49 18.23 9.58
C ILE A 126 -9.97 18.06 9.46
N SER A 127 -9.23 19.15 9.23
CA SER A 127 -7.77 19.11 9.12
C SER A 127 -7.12 18.54 10.38
N THR A 128 -7.54 19.03 11.56
CA THR A 128 -7.02 18.54 12.84
C THR A 128 -7.34 17.06 13.08
N ARG A 129 -8.57 16.63 12.78
CA ARG A 129 -8.97 15.22 12.88
C ARG A 129 -8.23 14.32 11.89
N MET A 130 -8.06 14.78 10.64
CA MET A 130 -7.32 14.04 9.63
C MET A 130 -5.86 13.86 10.05
N ILE A 131 -5.20 14.91 10.53
CA ILE A 131 -3.82 14.82 11.01
C ILE A 131 -3.70 13.83 12.18
N ALA A 132 -4.64 13.88 13.13
CA ALA A 132 -4.65 12.93 14.25
C ALA A 132 -4.84 11.48 13.77
N HIS A 133 -5.80 11.24 12.86
CA HIS A 133 -6.07 9.92 12.31
C HIS A 133 -4.89 9.37 11.50
N LEU A 134 -4.30 10.18 10.63
CA LEU A 134 -3.13 9.81 9.85
C LEU A 134 -1.91 9.54 10.73
N SER A 135 -1.72 10.31 11.80
CA SER A 135 -0.66 10.07 12.78
C SER A 135 -0.81 8.68 13.42
N LEU A 136 -2.02 8.33 13.87
CA LEU A 136 -2.30 7.01 14.45
C LEU A 136 -2.11 5.87 13.44
N GLN A 137 -2.55 6.06 12.21
CA GLN A 137 -2.35 5.07 11.14
C GLN A 137 -0.87 4.88 10.80
N LEU A 138 -0.10 5.97 10.77
CA LEU A 138 1.33 5.93 10.50
C LEU A 138 2.09 5.18 11.60
N THR A 139 1.83 5.47 12.87
CA THR A 139 2.44 4.73 13.99
C THR A 139 2.08 3.23 13.92
N SER A 140 0.82 2.90 13.64
CA SER A 140 0.39 1.50 13.47
C SER A 140 1.07 0.80 12.28
N LEU A 141 1.35 1.53 11.20
CA LEU A 141 2.06 0.99 10.03
C LEU A 141 3.55 0.79 10.33
N GLU A 142 4.18 1.73 11.04
CA GLU A 142 5.56 1.62 11.50
C GLU A 142 5.75 0.41 12.43
N ASP A 143 4.87 0.22 13.40
CA ASP A 143 4.89 -0.93 14.31
C ASP A 143 4.77 -2.26 13.55
N ARG A 144 3.88 -2.32 12.56
CA ARG A 144 3.71 -3.51 11.70
C ARG A 144 4.92 -3.77 10.83
N ALA A 145 5.51 -2.72 10.25
CA ALA A 145 6.72 -2.85 9.45
C ALA A 145 7.91 -3.32 10.31
N ALA A 146 8.06 -2.80 11.52
CA ALA A 146 9.09 -3.23 12.47
C ALA A 146 8.91 -4.70 12.88
N ALA A 147 7.68 -5.15 13.15
CA ALA A 147 7.39 -6.54 13.46
C ALA A 147 7.69 -7.49 12.29
N GLN A 148 7.38 -7.07 11.05
CA GLN A 148 7.73 -7.82 9.85
C GLN A 148 9.24 -7.91 9.66
N GLN A 149 9.97 -6.82 9.88
CA GLN A 149 11.43 -6.79 9.80
C GLN A 149 12.05 -7.77 10.80
N HIS A 150 11.59 -7.76 12.06
CA HIS A 150 12.06 -8.72 13.08
C HIS A 150 11.81 -10.18 12.66
N THR A 151 10.67 -10.45 12.00
CA THR A 151 10.35 -11.79 11.49
C THR A 151 11.32 -12.21 10.40
N PHE A 152 11.67 -11.31 9.48
CA PHE A 152 12.67 -11.58 8.45
C PHE A 152 14.07 -11.78 9.05
N ASP A 153 14.46 -10.97 10.03
CA ASP A 153 15.76 -11.10 10.70
C ASP A 153 15.89 -12.46 11.41
N HIS A 154 14.83 -12.91 12.09
CA HIS A 154 14.80 -14.23 12.72
C HIS A 154 14.91 -15.36 11.67
N ALA A 155 14.17 -15.26 10.56
CA ALA A 155 14.25 -16.24 9.48
C ALA A 155 15.64 -16.28 8.83
N LEU A 156 16.29 -15.13 8.66
CA LEU A 156 17.66 -15.04 8.15
C LEU A 156 18.67 -15.66 9.12
N GLN A 157 18.55 -15.41 10.42
CA GLN A 157 19.39 -16.02 11.44
C GLN A 157 19.24 -17.54 11.46
N GLU A 158 18.02 -18.05 11.35
CA GLU A 158 17.77 -19.50 11.29
C GLU A 158 18.39 -20.13 10.04
N MET A 159 18.25 -19.49 8.88
CA MET A 159 18.84 -19.96 7.62
C MET A 159 20.37 -19.94 7.66
N GLN A 160 20.97 -18.90 8.25
CA GLN A 160 22.41 -18.83 8.49
C GLN A 160 22.88 -19.97 9.42
N HIS A 161 22.16 -20.21 10.50
CA HIS A 161 22.47 -21.28 11.44
C HIS A 161 22.43 -22.67 10.77
N ARG A 162 21.42 -22.94 9.95
CA ARG A 162 21.31 -24.19 9.17
C ARG A 162 22.50 -24.35 8.22
N LEU A 163 22.86 -23.28 7.50
CA LEU A 163 23.97 -23.29 6.57
C LEU A 163 25.32 -23.50 7.26
N ASP A 164 25.53 -22.92 8.44
CA ASP A 164 26.73 -23.16 9.24
C ASP A 164 26.79 -24.58 9.80
N THR A 165 25.64 -25.16 10.15
CA THR A 165 25.54 -26.57 10.56
C THR A 165 25.91 -27.51 9.42
N GLU A 166 25.41 -27.26 8.21
CA GLU A 166 25.79 -28.05 7.02
C GLU A 166 27.28 -27.89 6.70
N ARG A 167 27.82 -26.66 6.74
CA ARG A 167 29.27 -26.42 6.56
C ARG A 167 30.11 -27.16 7.60
N ALA A 168 29.66 -27.23 8.86
CA ALA A 168 30.35 -28.00 9.90
C ALA A 168 30.39 -29.50 9.55
N LYS A 169 29.25 -30.08 9.12
CA LYS A 169 29.19 -31.47 8.64
C LYS A 169 30.18 -31.73 7.50
N TYR A 170 30.22 -30.85 6.49
CA TYR A 170 31.18 -30.98 5.38
C TYR A 170 32.65 -30.90 5.84
N ARG A 171 32.97 -29.99 6.77
CA ARG A 171 34.33 -29.89 7.33
C ARG A 171 34.75 -31.17 8.05
N ASP A 172 33.83 -31.80 8.78
CA ASP A 172 34.12 -33.03 9.51
C ASP A 172 34.27 -34.24 8.56
N LEU A 173 33.48 -34.31 7.49
CA LEU A 173 33.68 -35.29 6.42
C LEU A 173 35.07 -35.15 5.77
N LEU A 174 35.50 -33.92 5.45
CA LEU A 174 36.83 -33.67 4.87
C LEU A 174 37.97 -34.04 5.83
N LYS A 175 37.80 -33.86 7.14
CA LYS A 175 38.77 -34.33 8.14
C LYS A 175 38.82 -35.86 8.20
N ALA A 176 37.67 -36.52 8.17
CA ALA A 176 37.59 -37.98 8.14
C ALA A 176 38.28 -38.56 6.89
N ASP A 177 38.06 -37.96 5.73
CA ASP A 177 38.67 -38.39 4.46
C ASP A 177 40.20 -38.15 4.43
N ARG A 178 40.68 -37.10 5.10
CA ARG A 178 42.13 -36.86 5.28
C ARG A 178 42.85 -37.98 6.05
N HIS A 179 42.16 -38.70 6.94
CA HIS A 179 42.72 -39.86 7.64
C HIS A 179 42.75 -41.13 6.76
N VAL A 180 42.00 -41.17 5.66
CA VAL A 180 42.02 -42.24 4.64
C VAL A 180 42.95 -41.84 3.47
N ARG A 181 44.06 -41.16 3.75
CA ARG A 181 45.22 -41.24 2.84
C ARG A 181 45.85 -42.61 3.01
N VAL A 182 45.31 -43.58 2.27
CA VAL A 182 45.98 -44.86 2.02
C VAL A 182 47.39 -44.54 1.55
N LYS A 183 48.38 -44.85 2.39
CA LYS A 183 49.77 -44.89 1.97
C LYS A 183 49.86 -46.01 0.94
N TYR A 184 49.81 -45.67 -0.34
CA TYR A 184 50.41 -46.53 -1.35
C TYR A 184 51.90 -46.55 -1.02
N SER A 185 52.35 -47.61 -0.34
CA SER A 185 53.77 -47.91 -0.31
C SER A 185 54.22 -48.06 -1.76
N ALA A 186 55.35 -47.45 -2.11
CA ALA A 186 55.91 -47.41 -3.46
C ALA A 186 56.44 -48.78 -3.94
N THR A 187 55.82 -49.88 -3.53
CA THR A 187 56.22 -51.26 -3.84
C THR A 187 54.97 -52.12 -4.00
N SER A 188 54.21 -51.88 -5.07
CA SER A 188 53.37 -52.90 -5.74
C SER A 188 52.60 -52.25 -6.89
N LEU A 189 53.32 -51.85 -7.95
CA LEU A 189 52.71 -51.75 -9.28
C LEU A 189 52.48 -53.18 -9.79
N VAL A 190 51.38 -53.80 -9.38
CA VAL A 190 50.86 -54.95 -10.13
C VAL A 190 50.20 -54.36 -11.38
N HIS A 191 50.94 -54.39 -12.48
CA HIS A 191 50.41 -54.05 -13.79
C HIS A 191 49.18 -54.92 -14.10
N PRO A 192 48.03 -54.33 -14.49
CA PRO A 192 46.89 -55.08 -14.99
C PRO A 192 47.21 -55.51 -16.43
N GLY A 193 47.98 -56.58 -16.59
CA GLY A 193 48.48 -56.95 -17.93
C GLY A 193 49.15 -58.30 -18.10
N ARG A 194 49.02 -59.24 -17.15
CA ARG A 194 49.53 -60.61 -17.35
C ARG A 194 48.39 -61.61 -17.46
N ILE A 195 47.79 -61.66 -18.65
CA ILE A 195 47.07 -62.83 -19.13
C ILE A 195 48.12 -63.94 -19.32
N ARG A 196 47.98 -65.03 -18.56
CA ARG A 196 48.76 -66.26 -18.79
C ARG A 196 48.20 -66.95 -20.03
N TYR A 197 48.98 -67.03 -21.09
CA TYR A 197 48.69 -67.95 -22.18
C TYR A 197 49.13 -69.35 -21.76
N VAL A 198 48.17 -70.27 -21.70
CA VAL A 198 48.40 -71.71 -21.66
C VAL A 198 48.68 -72.12 -23.11
N CYS A 199 49.88 -72.60 -23.40
CA CYS A 199 50.15 -73.32 -24.65
C CYS A 199 50.03 -74.82 -24.39
N ALA A 200 49.44 -75.51 -25.36
CA ALA A 200 49.27 -76.96 -25.45
C ALA A 200 50.61 -77.71 -25.46
#